data_AF-A0A815BXG1-F1
#
_entry.id   AF-A0A815BXG1-F1
#
_cell.length_a   1.000
_cell.length_b   1.000
_cell.length_c   1.000
_cell.angle_alpha   90.00
_cell.angle_beta   90.00
_cell.angle_gamma   90.00
#
_symmetry.space_group_name_H-M   'P 1'
#
loop_
_entity.id
_entity.type
_entity.pdbx_description
1 polymer ?
#
loop_
_entity_poly.entity_id
_entity_poly.type
_entity_poly.pdbx_seq_one_letter_code
_entity_poly.pdbx_strand_id
1 'polypeptide(L)'
;MVPSSILSHRILSAINSPHYQLARSFMTNEYSKVISAHREAIPSSPSNLCDFTFGNPCDMALPAFLSSYHKYVEPLNTDWYAYCNVTNFNSQPSREIIASNLSKKLSPLSFEYEDIYLVTGNFGGLYTCLSMLLNKDDEVIFPIPSWFFINQ
;
A
#
# COMPACT_ATOMS: atom_id res chain seq x y z
N MET A 1 -2.08 -21.58 -14.74
CA MET A 1 -3.22 -21.54 -13.81
C MET A 1 -2.98 -22.62 -12.77
N VAL A 2 -2.96 -22.27 -11.48
CA VAL A 2 -2.70 -23.23 -10.39
C VAL A 2 -3.93 -24.16 -10.26
N PRO A 3 -3.78 -25.50 -10.26
CA PRO A 3 -4.90 -26.41 -10.10
C PRO A 3 -5.67 -26.14 -8.80
N SER A 4 -7.00 -26.13 -8.85
CA SER A 4 -7.83 -25.91 -7.66
C SER A 4 -7.64 -26.99 -6.59
N SER A 5 -7.21 -28.20 -6.99
CA SER A 5 -6.92 -29.33 -6.11
C SER A 5 -5.76 -29.08 -5.13
N ILE A 6 -4.92 -28.09 -5.37
CA ILE A 6 -3.80 -27.74 -4.48
C ILE A 6 -4.05 -26.46 -3.66
N LEU A 7 -5.21 -25.83 -3.84
CA LEU A 7 -5.59 -24.64 -3.07
C LEU A 7 -6.34 -25.06 -1.80
N SER A 8 -6.06 -24.37 -0.70
CA SER A 8 -6.81 -24.59 0.54
C SER A 8 -8.28 -24.19 0.35
N HIS A 9 -9.16 -24.82 1.13
CA HIS A 9 -10.58 -24.48 1.14
C HIS A 9 -10.83 -22.98 1.43
N ARG A 10 -9.97 -22.36 2.26
CA ARG A 10 -10.05 -20.91 2.55
C ARG A 10 -9.74 -20.06 1.32
N ILE A 11 -8.70 -20.40 0.55
CA ILE A 11 -8.35 -19.68 -0.67
C ILE A 11 -9.45 -19.83 -1.72
N LEU A 12 -9.97 -21.06 -1.90
CA LEU A 12 -11.07 -21.31 -2.83
C LEU A 12 -12.32 -20.53 -2.45
N SER A 13 -12.68 -20.52 -1.15
CA SER A 13 -13.81 -19.75 -0.65
C SER A 13 -13.64 -18.24 -0.88
N ALA A 14 -12.43 -17.70 -0.66
CA ALA A 14 -12.15 -16.28 -0.84
C ALA A 14 -12.23 -15.88 -2.33
N ILE A 15 -11.57 -16.63 -3.21
CA ILE A 15 -11.56 -16.36 -4.66
C ILE A 15 -12.96 -16.52 -5.26
N ASN A 16 -13.77 -17.47 -4.77
CA ASN A 16 -15.13 -17.67 -5.28
C ASN A 16 -16.18 -16.76 -4.61
N SER A 17 -15.78 -15.90 -3.66
CA SER A 17 -16.72 -14.98 -3.03
C SER A 17 -17.23 -13.94 -4.05
N PRO A 18 -18.52 -13.53 -3.99
CA PRO A 18 -19.06 -12.48 -4.86
C PRO A 18 -18.27 -11.18 -4.79
N HIS A 19 -17.81 -10.82 -3.59
CA HIS A 19 -16.98 -9.64 -3.32
C HIS A 19 -15.66 -9.67 -4.09
N TYR A 20 -14.89 -10.76 -3.99
CA TYR A 20 -13.64 -10.89 -4.73
C TYR A 20 -13.89 -10.87 -6.25
N GLN A 21 -14.95 -11.52 -6.74
CA GLN A 21 -15.27 -11.54 -8.17
C GLN A 21 -15.67 -10.15 -8.68
N LEU A 22 -16.42 -9.39 -7.88
CA LEU A 22 -16.78 -8.01 -8.18
C LEU A 22 -15.53 -7.12 -8.20
N ALA A 23 -14.72 -7.15 -7.14
CA ALA A 23 -13.46 -6.40 -7.04
C ALA A 23 -12.53 -6.71 -8.21
N ARG A 24 -12.37 -8.00 -8.54
CA ARG A 24 -11.57 -8.45 -9.67
C ARG A 24 -12.13 -7.90 -10.98
N SER A 25 -13.42 -8.03 -11.23
CA SER A 25 -14.08 -7.53 -12.44
C SER A 25 -13.94 -6.02 -12.58
N PHE A 26 -14.17 -5.26 -11.50
CA PHE A 26 -13.98 -3.82 -11.48
C PHE A 26 -12.54 -3.45 -11.83
N MET A 27 -11.55 -4.09 -11.18
CA MET A 27 -10.14 -3.82 -11.44
C MET A 27 -9.72 -4.19 -12.86
N THR A 28 -10.16 -5.33 -13.39
CA THR A 28 -9.76 -5.78 -14.73
C THR A 28 -10.47 -5.04 -15.84
N ASN A 29 -11.74 -4.67 -15.64
CA ASN A 29 -12.58 -4.12 -16.69
C ASN A 29 -12.72 -2.61 -16.56
N GLU A 30 -13.38 -2.14 -15.49
CA GLU A 30 -13.77 -0.74 -15.37
C GLU A 30 -12.59 0.16 -15.06
N TYR A 31 -11.77 -0.19 -14.07
CA TYR A 31 -10.58 0.59 -13.71
C TYR A 31 -9.56 0.62 -14.84
N SER A 32 -9.32 -0.52 -15.52
CA SER A 32 -8.44 -0.58 -16.70
C SER A 32 -8.92 0.30 -17.85
N LYS A 33 -10.24 0.38 -18.11
CA LYS A 33 -10.79 1.27 -19.13
C LYS A 33 -10.54 2.73 -18.77
N VAL A 34 -10.78 3.12 -17.51
CA VAL A 34 -10.53 4.49 -17.03
C VAL A 34 -9.05 4.86 -17.17
N ILE A 35 -8.13 3.97 -16.76
CA ILE A 35 -6.69 4.20 -16.94
C ILE A 35 -6.32 4.33 -18.42
N SER A 36 -6.87 3.48 -19.28
CA SER A 36 -6.52 3.48 -20.71
C SER A 36 -7.02 4.75 -21.39
N ALA A 37 -8.28 5.12 -21.16
CA ALA A 37 -8.86 6.37 -21.66
C ALA A 37 -8.11 7.60 -21.13
N HIS A 38 -7.72 7.59 -19.86
CA HIS A 38 -6.89 8.64 -19.26
C HIS A 38 -5.54 8.78 -19.95
N ARG A 39 -4.82 7.66 -20.17
CA ARG A 39 -3.51 7.67 -20.87
C ARG A 39 -3.61 8.14 -22.32
N GLU A 40 -4.71 7.83 -22.99
CA GLU A 40 -4.98 8.33 -24.35
C GLU A 40 -5.30 9.83 -24.37
N ALA A 41 -6.03 10.31 -23.35
CA ALA A 41 -6.48 11.70 -23.28
C ALA A 41 -5.41 12.67 -22.75
N ILE A 42 -4.47 12.20 -21.93
CA ILE A 42 -3.45 13.05 -21.31
C ILE A 42 -2.13 12.95 -22.10
N PRO A 43 -1.70 14.05 -22.76
CA PRO A 43 -0.39 14.08 -23.41
C PRO A 43 0.74 13.91 -22.38
N SER A 44 1.86 13.35 -22.81
CA SER A 44 3.04 13.10 -21.95
C SER A 44 3.62 14.37 -21.30
N SER A 45 3.23 15.57 -21.75
CA SER A 45 3.59 16.86 -21.16
C SER A 45 2.42 17.85 -21.29
N PRO A 46 1.48 17.87 -20.32
CA PRO A 46 0.30 18.71 -20.39
C PRO A 46 0.60 20.09 -19.78
N SER A 47 1.12 21.04 -20.57
CA SER A 47 1.35 22.40 -20.05
C SER A 47 0.04 23.18 -19.78
N ASN A 48 -1.10 22.70 -20.30
CA ASN A 48 -2.40 23.40 -20.24
C ASN A 48 -3.59 22.50 -19.82
N LEU A 49 -3.36 21.35 -19.18
CA LEU A 49 -4.42 20.46 -18.74
C LEU A 49 -4.33 20.21 -17.23
N CYS A 50 -5.44 20.42 -16.53
CA CYS A 50 -5.58 20.07 -15.13
C CYS A 50 -6.20 18.67 -15.04
N ASP A 51 -5.41 17.70 -14.58
CA ASP A 51 -5.87 16.33 -14.35
C ASP A 51 -6.41 16.17 -12.93
N PHE A 52 -7.69 15.84 -12.80
CA PHE A 52 -8.38 15.59 -11.53
C PHE A 52 -8.85 14.13 -11.39
N THR A 53 -8.33 13.23 -12.23
CA THR A 53 -8.86 11.87 -12.37
C THR A 53 -8.34 10.93 -11.29
N PHE A 54 -7.04 11.00 -10.99
CA PHE A 54 -6.37 10.09 -10.06
C PHE A 54 -5.69 10.83 -8.92
N GLY A 55 -5.69 10.21 -7.73
CA GLY A 55 -5.04 10.76 -6.53
C GLY A 55 -3.53 10.51 -6.47
N ASN A 56 -2.85 10.29 -7.59
CA ASN A 56 -1.40 10.14 -7.60
C ASN A 56 -0.74 11.51 -7.34
N PRO A 57 0.40 11.55 -6.63
CA PRO A 57 1.17 12.79 -6.52
C PRO A 57 1.51 13.34 -7.91
N CYS A 58 1.21 14.62 -8.13
CA CYS A 58 1.55 15.33 -9.37
C CYS A 58 2.91 16.02 -9.31
N ASP A 59 3.44 16.24 -8.09
CA ASP A 59 4.75 16.83 -7.87
C ASP A 59 5.87 15.80 -8.07
N MET A 60 7.02 16.29 -8.50
CA MET A 60 8.25 15.48 -8.53
C MET A 60 8.62 15.00 -7.13
N ALA A 61 9.24 13.82 -7.06
CA ALA A 61 9.76 13.28 -5.80
C ALA A 61 10.66 14.30 -5.10
N LEU A 62 10.54 14.37 -3.76
CA LEU A 62 11.29 15.32 -2.95
C LEU A 62 12.80 15.19 -3.23
N PRO A 63 13.53 16.29 -3.52
CA PRO A 63 14.96 16.22 -3.84
C PRO A 63 15.79 15.51 -2.76
N ALA A 64 15.45 15.72 -1.48
CA ALA A 64 16.10 15.06 -0.35
C ALA A 64 15.90 13.53 -0.32
N PHE A 65 14.75 13.06 -0.81
CA PHE A 65 14.51 11.62 -0.95
C PHE A 65 15.41 11.04 -2.05
N LEU A 66 15.44 11.68 -3.23
CA LEU A 66 16.28 11.24 -4.35
C LEU A 66 17.77 11.27 -3.99
N SER A 67 18.25 12.32 -3.33
CA SER A 67 19.65 12.42 -2.91
C SER A 67 20.02 11.32 -1.91
N SER A 68 19.11 11.00 -0.99
CA SER A 68 19.33 9.91 -0.02
C SER A 68 19.32 8.56 -0.72
N TYR A 69 18.38 8.34 -1.66
CA TYR A 69 18.31 7.12 -2.44
C TYR A 69 19.60 6.89 -3.23
N HIS A 70 20.06 7.86 -4.02
CA HIS A 70 21.30 7.74 -4.78
C HIS A 70 22.54 7.49 -3.91
N LYS A 71 22.57 8.06 -2.68
CA LYS A 71 23.67 7.83 -1.75
C LYS A 71 23.72 6.40 -1.20
N TYR A 72 22.57 5.76 -1.01
CA TYR A 72 22.46 4.47 -0.31
C TYR A 72 22.01 3.31 -1.21
N VAL A 73 21.77 3.56 -2.51
CA VAL A 73 21.34 2.51 -3.43
C VAL A 73 22.44 1.50 -3.68
N GLU A 74 23.70 1.91 -3.76
CA GLU A 74 24.85 1.01 -3.93
C GLU A 74 25.17 0.26 -2.63
N PRO A 75 25.47 -1.04 -2.70
CA PRO A 75 25.68 -1.85 -1.50
C PRO A 75 26.98 -1.51 -0.79
N LEU A 76 26.91 -1.23 0.51
CA LEU A 76 28.09 -0.95 1.34
C LEU A 76 28.65 -2.19 2.06
N ASN A 77 27.86 -3.28 2.15
CA ASN A 77 28.27 -4.56 2.74
C ASN A 77 27.46 -5.72 2.13
N THR A 78 27.81 -6.96 2.49
CA THR A 78 27.18 -8.18 1.95
C THR A 78 25.70 -8.33 2.32
N ASP A 79 25.27 -7.70 3.41
CA ASP A 79 23.92 -7.83 3.95
C ASP A 79 23.01 -6.68 3.48
N TRP A 80 23.49 -5.80 2.61
CA TRP A 80 22.82 -4.55 2.24
C TRP A 80 21.40 -4.75 1.67
N TYR A 81 21.19 -5.84 0.95
CA TYR A 81 19.88 -6.26 0.43
C TYR A 81 19.39 -7.58 1.04
N ALA A 82 20.00 -8.03 2.14
CA ALA A 82 19.54 -9.21 2.83
C ALA A 82 18.12 -8.99 3.37
N TYR A 83 17.41 -10.09 3.61
CA TYR A 83 16.18 -10.02 4.40
C TYR A 83 16.47 -9.35 5.74
N CYS A 84 15.48 -8.64 6.26
CA CYS A 84 15.62 -8.10 7.59
C CYS A 84 15.79 -9.25 8.59
N ASN A 85 16.98 -9.41 9.16
CA ASN A 85 17.34 -10.36 10.19
C ASN A 85 16.94 -9.83 11.58
N VAL A 86 17.22 -10.56 12.65
CA VAL A 86 16.82 -10.16 14.02
C VAL A 86 17.38 -8.79 14.43
N THR A 87 18.52 -8.34 13.89
CA THR A 87 19.17 -7.08 14.27
C THR A 87 18.71 -5.87 13.45
N ASN A 88 18.13 -6.08 12.26
CA ASN A 88 17.55 -5.01 11.44
C ASN A 88 16.06 -5.23 11.12
N PHE A 89 15.40 -6.20 11.79
CA PHE A 89 13.99 -6.53 11.64
C PHE A 89 13.16 -5.28 11.85
N ASN A 90 12.38 -4.90 10.83
CA ASN A 90 11.50 -3.74 10.90
C ASN A 90 12.28 -2.53 11.48
N SER A 91 13.40 -2.16 10.85
CA SER A 91 14.49 -1.36 11.46
C SER A 91 14.05 -0.33 12.51
N GLN A 92 14.46 -0.54 13.76
CA GLN A 92 14.18 0.36 14.89
C GLN A 92 14.59 1.83 14.59
N PRO A 93 15.77 2.13 14.02
CA PRO A 93 16.15 3.52 13.72
C PRO A 93 15.16 4.25 12.80
N SER A 94 14.61 3.56 11.80
CA SER A 94 13.60 4.15 10.91
C SER A 94 12.30 4.44 11.66
N ARG A 95 11.89 3.54 12.55
CA ARG A 95 10.67 3.69 13.37
C ARG A 95 10.80 4.81 14.39
N GLU A 96 11.95 4.97 15.04
CA GLU A 96 12.22 6.08 15.97
C GLU A 96 12.09 7.44 15.26
N ILE A 97 12.65 7.55 14.05
CA ILE A 97 12.53 8.77 13.23
C ILE A 97 11.06 9.04 12.88
N ILE A 98 10.30 8.01 12.48
CA ILE A 98 8.87 8.15 12.15
C ILE A 98 8.08 8.57 13.38
N ALA A 99 8.25 7.89 14.52
CA ALA A 99 7.56 8.17 15.78
C ALA A 99 7.81 9.61 16.25
N SER A 100 9.07 10.06 16.23
CA SER A 100 9.43 11.44 16.56
C SER A 100 8.76 12.46 15.63
N ASN A 101 8.75 12.20 14.32
CA ASN A 101 8.14 13.11 13.35
C ASN A 101 6.61 13.15 13.46
N LEU A 102 5.95 12.00 13.66
CA LEU A 102 4.50 11.92 13.84
C LEU A 102 4.07 12.65 15.11
N SER A 103 4.76 12.42 16.22
CA SER A 103 4.46 13.09 17.50
C SER A 103 4.57 14.62 17.39
N LYS A 104 5.59 15.11 16.66
CA LYS A 104 5.75 16.56 16.41
C LYS A 104 4.62 17.12 15.55
N LYS A 105 4.18 16.39 14.52
CA LYS A 105 3.16 16.86 13.56
C LYS A 105 1.73 16.75 14.09
N LEU A 106 1.46 15.76 14.94
CA LEU A 106 0.11 15.40 15.40
C LEU A 106 -0.12 15.71 16.89
N SER A 107 0.65 16.64 17.46
CA SER A 107 0.51 17.07 18.84
C SER A 107 -0.97 17.40 19.18
N PRO A 108 -1.51 16.91 20.32
CA PRO A 108 -0.81 16.34 21.47
C PRO A 108 -0.54 14.82 21.43
N LEU A 109 -0.82 14.14 20.32
CA LEU A 109 -0.57 12.70 20.23
C LEU A 109 0.95 12.41 20.27
N SER A 110 1.34 11.45 21.11
CA SER A 110 2.70 10.93 21.20
C SER A 110 2.74 9.48 20.71
N PHE A 111 3.79 9.15 19.99
CA PHE A 111 4.06 7.81 19.44
C PHE A 111 5.44 7.36 19.88
N GLU A 112 5.55 6.10 20.31
CA GLU A 112 6.82 5.41 20.50
C GLU A 112 7.15 4.57 19.26
N TYR A 113 8.40 4.11 19.12
CA TYR A 113 8.78 3.33 17.93
C TYR A 113 8.11 1.94 17.92
N GLU A 114 7.71 1.42 19.08
CA GLU A 114 6.92 0.20 19.25
C GLU A 114 5.51 0.32 18.67
N ASP A 115 4.96 1.53 18.57
CA ASP A 115 3.65 1.80 17.95
C ASP A 115 3.72 1.77 16.41
N ILE A 116 4.92 1.73 15.84
CA ILE A 116 5.15 1.83 14.40
C ILE A 116 5.59 0.47 13.85
N TYR A 117 4.97 0.07 12.74
CA TYR A 117 5.37 -1.11 11.99
C TYR A 117 5.52 -0.78 10.50
N LEU A 118 6.69 -1.08 9.92
CA LEU A 118 6.96 -0.85 8.50
C LEU A 118 6.35 -1.98 7.69
N VAL A 119 5.54 -1.60 6.70
CA VAL A 119 4.79 -2.51 5.82
C VAL A 119 4.97 -2.09 4.37
N THR A 120 4.62 -2.98 3.44
CA THR A 120 4.65 -2.70 2.00
C THR A 120 3.48 -1.79 1.59
N GLY A 121 3.59 -0.51 1.93
CA GLY A 121 2.57 0.50 1.68
C GLY A 121 1.25 0.24 2.41
N ASN A 122 0.25 1.06 2.12
CA ASN A 122 -1.05 1.00 2.80
C ASN A 122 -1.80 -0.33 2.55
N PHE A 123 -1.63 -0.94 1.37
CA PHE A 123 -2.22 -2.24 1.07
C PHE A 123 -1.71 -3.35 1.99
N GLY A 124 -0.39 -3.40 2.21
CA GLY A 124 0.21 -4.35 3.14
C GLY A 124 -0.27 -4.12 4.57
N GLY A 125 -0.31 -2.85 5.00
CA GLY A 125 -0.80 -2.47 6.33
C GLY A 125 -2.25 -2.89 6.58
N LEU A 126 -3.16 -2.53 5.67
CA LEU A 126 -4.56 -2.92 5.77
C LEU A 126 -4.74 -4.44 5.77
N TYR A 127 -4.05 -5.15 4.88
CA TYR A 127 -4.10 -6.60 4.85
C TYR A 127 -3.65 -7.21 6.19
N THR A 128 -2.55 -6.73 6.75
CA THR A 128 -2.05 -7.17 8.07
C THR A 128 -3.06 -6.91 9.17
N CYS A 129 -3.59 -5.68 9.27
CA CYS A 129 -4.58 -5.32 10.28
C CYS A 129 -5.83 -6.19 10.19
N LEU A 130 -6.41 -6.33 8.99
CA LEU A 130 -7.63 -7.12 8.79
C LEU A 130 -7.37 -8.61 9.08
N SER A 131 -6.22 -9.14 8.67
CA SER A 131 -5.87 -10.55 8.92
C SER A 131 -5.60 -10.86 10.40
N MET A 132 -5.17 -9.87 11.18
CA MET A 132 -4.91 -10.02 12.62
C MET A 132 -6.16 -9.80 13.47
N LEU A 133 -7.04 -8.90 13.06
CA LEU A 133 -8.19 -8.47 13.85
C LEU A 133 -9.46 -9.28 13.56
N LEU A 134 -9.61 -9.80 12.34
CA LEU A 134 -10.85 -10.43 11.89
C LEU A 134 -10.74 -11.94 11.83
N ASN A 135 -11.80 -12.60 12.28
CA ASN A 135 -12.09 -13.99 11.99
C ASN A 135 -13.05 -14.11 10.81
N LYS A 136 -13.24 -15.35 10.39
CA LYS A 136 -14.29 -15.67 9.42
C LYS A 136 -15.65 -15.28 10.02
N ASP A 137 -16.46 -14.63 9.19
CA ASP A 137 -17.84 -14.19 9.48
C ASP A 137 -17.95 -12.99 10.45
N ASP A 138 -16.82 -12.35 10.80
CA ASP A 138 -16.84 -11.06 11.50
C ASP A 138 -17.37 -9.95 10.58
N GLU A 139 -18.25 -9.10 11.12
CA GLU A 139 -18.80 -7.95 10.42
C GLU A 139 -17.86 -6.75 10.50
N VAL A 140 -17.68 -6.05 9.38
CA VAL A 140 -16.85 -4.84 9.27
C VAL A 140 -17.71 -3.68 8.77
N ILE A 141 -17.67 -2.56 9.49
CA ILE A 141 -18.39 -1.34 9.11
C ILE A 141 -17.40 -0.38 8.43
N PHE A 142 -17.77 0.12 7.25
CA PHE A 142 -17.04 1.17 6.54
C PHE A 142 -18.01 2.31 6.15
N PRO A 143 -17.54 3.56 6.08
CA PRO A 143 -18.37 4.68 5.62
C PRO A 143 -18.71 4.55 4.13
N ILE A 144 -19.84 5.12 3.70
CA ILE A 144 -20.19 5.23 2.28
C ILE A 144 -20.34 6.72 1.93
N PRO A 145 -19.59 7.25 0.93
CA PRO A 145 -18.62 6.54 0.07
C PRO A 145 -17.30 6.22 0.81
N SER A 146 -16.70 5.06 0.54
CA SER A 146 -15.38 4.64 1.03
C SER A 146 -14.34 4.54 -0.08
N TRP A 147 -13.08 4.37 0.32
CA TRP A 147 -12.05 3.95 -0.62
C TRP A 147 -12.37 2.56 -1.16
N PHE A 148 -12.48 2.47 -2.49
CA PHE A 148 -13.01 1.31 -3.21
C PHE A 148 -12.22 0.00 -3.01
N PHE A 149 -11.03 0.03 -2.42
CA PHE A 149 -10.29 -1.19 -2.06
C PHE A 149 -10.72 -1.83 -0.73
N ILE A 150 -11.53 -1.14 0.07
CA ILE A 150 -11.98 -1.63 1.39
C ILE A 150 -13.41 -2.18 1.34
N ASN A 151 -14.24 -1.72 0.40
CA ASN A 151 -15.67 -2.00 0.30
C ASN A 151 -16.04 -2.65 -1.05
N GLN A 152 -15.32 -3.68 -1.47
CA GLN A 152 -15.71 -4.48 -2.65
C GLN A 152 -15.85 -5.94 -2.28
#